data_AF-A3DND5-F1
#
_entry.id   AF-A3DND5-F1
#
_cell.length_a   1.000
_cell.length_b   1.000
_cell.length_c   1.000
_cell.angle_alpha   90.00
_cell.angle_beta   90.00
_cell.angle_gamma   90.00
#
_symmetry.space_group_name_H-M   'P 1'
#
loop_
_entity.id
_entity.type
_entity.pdbx_description
1 polymer ?
#
loop_
_entity_poly.entity_id
_entity_poly.type
_entity_poly.pdbx_seq_one_letter_code
_entity_poly.pdbx_strand_id
1 'polypeptide(L)'
;MGLVEKGIRFIEKITKNAGYDQEWIILREDDTSPDYGVLPYQRPINEHIRNGVINLDKPPGPTSHEVVAWIKKMFELERAGHGGTLEPLYPQLG
;
A
#
# COMPACT_ATOMS: atom_id res chain seq x y z
N MET A 1 8.11 10.14 -22.41
CA MET A 1 8.01 9.04 -21.43
C MET A 1 6.74 8.24 -21.69
N GLY A 2 6.90 7.01 -22.21
CA GLY A 2 5.80 6.07 -22.42
C GLY A 2 5.17 5.60 -21.10
N LEU A 3 4.02 4.92 -21.16
CA LEU A 3 3.36 4.40 -19.96
C LEU A 3 4.24 3.39 -19.22
N VAL A 4 4.91 2.50 -19.95
CA VAL A 4 5.81 1.48 -19.38
C VAL A 4 6.97 2.13 -18.63
N GLU A 5 7.61 3.12 -19.23
CA GLU A 5 8.71 3.86 -18.59
C GLU A 5 8.25 4.57 -17.30
N LYS A 6 7.04 5.17 -17.31
CA LYS A 6 6.44 5.76 -16.10
C LYS A 6 6.18 4.72 -15.00
N GLY A 7 5.76 3.51 -15.39
CA GLY A 7 5.56 2.40 -14.48
C GLY A 7 6.86 1.90 -13.86
N ILE A 8 7.88 1.66 -14.69
CA ILE A 8 9.21 1.20 -14.25
C ILE A 8 9.82 2.20 -13.27
N ARG A 9 9.83 3.51 -13.61
CA ARG A 9 10.36 4.53 -12.69
C ARG A 9 9.63 4.57 -11.35
N PHE A 10 8.33 4.30 -11.34
CA PHE A 10 7.57 4.21 -10.09
C PHE A 10 8.03 3.00 -9.26
N ILE A 11 8.21 1.84 -9.89
CA ILE A 11 8.69 0.62 -9.23
C ILE A 11 10.10 0.83 -8.67
N GLU A 12 11.04 1.35 -9.47
CA GLU A 12 12.41 1.65 -9.03
C GLU A 12 12.44 2.60 -7.82
N LYS A 13 11.59 3.63 -7.84
CA LYS A 13 11.48 4.58 -6.73
C LYS A 13 11.02 3.89 -5.44
N ILE A 14 9.97 3.07 -5.50
CA ILE A 14 9.45 2.41 -4.29
C ILE A 14 10.41 1.34 -3.75
N THR A 15 11.11 0.62 -4.63
CA THR A 15 12.06 -0.42 -4.22
C THR A 15 13.30 0.20 -3.58
N LYS A 16 13.82 1.29 -4.17
CA LYS A 16 14.92 2.05 -3.57
C LYS A 16 14.56 2.60 -2.19
N ASN A 17 13.35 3.14 -2.04
CA ASN A 17 12.87 3.63 -0.74
C ASN A 17 12.75 2.52 0.31
N ALA A 18 12.50 1.29 -0.10
CA ALA A 18 12.47 0.12 0.77
C ALA A 18 13.87 -0.49 1.01
N GLY A 19 14.93 0.14 0.52
CA GLY A 19 16.32 -0.32 0.71
C GLY A 19 16.74 -1.45 -0.22
N TYR A 20 15.95 -1.75 -1.26
CA TYR A 20 16.31 -2.74 -2.27
C TYR A 20 17.09 -2.08 -3.41
N ASP A 21 18.21 -2.70 -3.75
CA ASP A 21 19.01 -2.39 -4.93
C ASP A 21 19.08 -3.65 -5.80
N GLN A 22 18.24 -3.68 -6.83
CA GLN A 22 18.02 -4.86 -7.65
C GLN A 22 17.97 -4.46 -9.13
N GLU A 23 18.58 -5.29 -9.95
CA GLU A 23 18.64 -5.09 -11.39
C GLU A 23 17.47 -5.79 -12.07
N TRP A 24 16.76 -5.08 -12.94
CA TRP A 24 15.68 -5.64 -13.73
C TRP A 24 16.23 -6.21 -15.03
N ILE A 25 16.03 -7.52 -15.24
CA ILE A 25 16.35 -8.17 -16.52
C ILE A 25 15.17 -7.98 -17.46
N ILE A 26 15.34 -7.13 -18.48
CA ILE A 26 14.33 -6.91 -19.51
C ILE A 26 14.40 -8.06 -20.52
N LEU A 27 13.40 -8.94 -20.49
CA LEU A 27 13.31 -10.05 -21.44
C LEU A 27 12.79 -9.60 -22.80
N ARG A 28 11.88 -8.61 -22.81
CA ARG A 28 11.26 -8.01 -24.00
C ARG A 28 10.89 -6.57 -23.74
N GLU A 29 11.07 -5.72 -24.74
CA GLU A 29 10.58 -4.35 -24.76
C GLU A 29 9.23 -4.33 -25.48
N ASP A 30 8.19 -3.98 -24.75
CA ASP A 30 6.82 -3.86 -25.26
C ASP A 30 6.13 -2.69 -24.54
N ASP A 31 5.08 -2.15 -25.16
CA ASP A 31 4.25 -1.10 -24.58
C ASP A 31 2.90 -1.64 -24.09
N THR A 32 2.18 -0.81 -23.33
CA THR A 32 0.79 -1.10 -22.92
C THR A 32 -0.15 -0.01 -23.43
N SER A 33 -1.39 -0.40 -23.76
CA SER A 33 -2.41 0.56 -24.19
C SER A 33 -2.90 1.41 -22.99
N PRO A 34 -3.08 2.72 -23.19
CA PRO A 34 -3.65 3.60 -22.16
C PRO A 34 -5.14 3.35 -21.91
N ASP A 35 -5.81 2.54 -22.74
CA ASP A 35 -7.23 2.23 -22.60
C ASP A 35 -7.51 1.24 -21.45
N TYR A 36 -6.47 0.62 -20.89
CA TYR A 36 -6.58 -0.40 -19.85
C TYR A 36 -5.88 0.03 -18.55
N GLY A 37 -6.67 0.28 -17.51
CA GLY A 37 -6.18 0.64 -16.19
C GLY A 37 -5.50 2.02 -16.16
N VAL A 38 -4.79 2.29 -15.06
CA VAL A 38 -4.05 3.54 -14.84
C VAL A 38 -2.80 3.28 -14.03
N LEU A 39 -1.84 4.21 -14.09
CA LEU A 39 -0.66 4.17 -13.23
C LEU A 39 -1.09 4.16 -11.74
N PRO A 40 -0.39 3.43 -10.86
CA PRO A 40 -0.83 3.24 -9.48
C PRO A 40 -1.10 4.54 -8.71
N TYR A 41 -0.32 5.59 -8.98
CA TYR A 41 -0.42 6.93 -8.36
C TYR A 41 -1.42 7.87 -9.07
N GLN A 42 -2.12 7.39 -10.10
CA GLN A 42 -3.14 8.14 -10.83
C GLN A 42 -4.53 7.51 -10.68
N ARG A 43 -4.71 6.56 -9.76
CA ARG A 43 -6.02 5.95 -9.54
C ARG A 43 -7.00 7.03 -9.06
N PRO A 44 -8.29 6.94 -9.43
CA PRO A 44 -9.31 7.71 -8.74
C PRO A 44 -9.27 7.40 -7.24
N ILE A 45 -9.64 8.36 -6.39
CA ILE A 45 -9.51 8.22 -4.93
C ILE A 45 -10.19 6.96 -4.37
N ASN A 46 -11.36 6.60 -4.91
CA ASN A 46 -12.09 5.40 -4.48
C ASN A 46 -11.30 4.10 -4.77
N GLU A 47 -10.64 4.04 -5.93
CA GLU A 47 -9.78 2.91 -6.30
C GLU A 47 -8.45 2.91 -5.53
N HIS A 48 -7.94 4.08 -5.16
CA HIS A 48 -6.80 4.18 -4.24
C HIS A 48 -7.11 3.59 -2.87
N ILE A 49 -8.27 3.92 -2.31
CA ILE A 49 -8.70 3.43 -1.00
C ILE A 49 -8.96 1.91 -1.07
N ARG A 50 -9.70 1.45 -2.10
CA ARG A 50 -10.06 0.04 -2.28
C ARG A 50 -8.83 -0.88 -2.45
N ASN A 51 -7.79 -0.39 -3.13
CA ASN A 51 -6.57 -1.16 -3.44
C ASN A 51 -5.34 -0.64 -2.66
N GLY A 52 -5.55 0.01 -1.53
CA GLY A 52 -4.52 0.69 -0.75
C GLY A 52 -3.94 -0.14 0.38
N VAL A 53 -2.79 0.31 0.89
CA VAL A 53 -2.16 -0.18 2.12
C VAL A 53 -1.85 1.02 3.00
N ILE A 54 -2.13 0.91 4.30
CA ILE A 54 -1.82 1.94 5.29
C ILE A 54 -0.67 1.43 6.16
N ASN A 55 0.45 2.14 6.14
CA ASN A 55 1.53 1.93 7.10
C ASN A 55 1.13 2.60 8.42
N LEU A 56 0.45 1.84 9.28
CA LEU A 56 -0.19 2.35 10.48
C LEU A 56 0.73 2.21 11.70
N ASP A 57 0.95 3.32 12.40
CA ASP A 57 1.50 3.29 13.75
C ASP A 57 0.38 2.97 14.75
N LYS A 58 0.34 1.72 15.24
CA LYS A 58 -0.76 1.25 16.09
C LYS A 58 -0.62 1.84 17.50
N PRO A 59 -1.62 2.56 18.04
CA PRO A 59 -1.52 3.11 19.39
C PRO A 59 -1.47 2.00 20.47
N PRO A 60 -0.90 2.29 21.65
CA PRO A 60 -1.02 1.44 22.83
C PRO A 60 -2.48 1.38 23.31
N GLY A 61 -2.89 0.24 23.88
CA GLY A 61 -4.26 -0.01 24.33
C GLY A 61 -5.05 -0.98 23.45
N PRO A 62 -5.48 -0.62 22.23
CA PRO A 62 -6.35 -1.48 21.43
C PRO A 62 -5.59 -2.66 20.80
N THR A 63 -6.33 -3.73 20.56
CA THR A 63 -5.90 -4.86 19.75
C THR A 63 -5.78 -4.48 18.28
N SER A 64 -4.99 -5.25 17.53
CA SER A 64 -4.87 -5.06 16.07
C SER A 64 -6.22 -5.22 15.34
N HIS A 65 -7.10 -6.08 15.84
CA HIS A 65 -8.44 -6.28 15.27
C HIS A 65 -9.37 -5.08 15.50
N GLU A 66 -9.33 -4.47 16.69
CA GLU A 66 -10.11 -3.24 16.97
C GLU A 66 -9.67 -2.09 16.07
N VAL A 67 -8.36 -1.91 15.90
CA VAL A 67 -7.82 -0.85 15.04
C VAL A 67 -8.22 -1.07 13.57
N VAL A 68 -8.17 -2.31 13.07
CA VAL A 68 -8.70 -2.65 11.74
C VAL A 68 -10.20 -2.34 11.63
N ALA A 69 -10.99 -2.66 12.66
CA ALA A 69 -12.43 -2.37 12.68
C ALA A 69 -12.71 -0.85 12.63
N TRP A 70 -11.92 -0.03 13.31
CA TRP A 70 -12.03 1.43 13.23
C TRP A 70 -11.74 1.96 11.84
N ILE A 71 -10.63 1.54 11.22
CA ILE A 71 -10.27 1.95 9.86
C ILE A 71 -11.36 1.51 8.87
N LYS A 72 -11.84 0.27 8.98
CA LYS A 72 -12.92 -0.25 8.16
C LYS A 72 -14.18 0.62 8.26
N LYS A 73 -14.54 1.06 9.47
CA LYS A 73 -15.68 1.94 9.71
C LYS A 73 -15.45 3.36 9.18
N MET A 74 -14.26 3.95 9.39
CA MET A 74 -13.92 5.30 8.95
C MET A 74 -13.99 5.48 7.43
N PHE A 75 -13.58 4.46 6.68
CA PHE A 75 -13.56 4.48 5.22
C PHE A 75 -14.74 3.73 4.58
N GLU A 76 -15.73 3.29 5.38
CA GLU A 76 -16.92 2.56 4.92
C GLU A 76 -16.56 1.33 4.05
N LEU A 77 -15.54 0.58 4.45
CA LEU A 77 -14.99 -0.52 3.67
C LEU A 77 -15.75 -1.83 3.92
N GLU A 78 -15.96 -2.61 2.86
CA GLU A 78 -16.50 -3.98 2.99
C GLU A 78 -15.49 -4.93 3.66
N ARG A 79 -14.19 -4.74 3.40
CA ARG A 79 -13.10 -5.62 3.87
C ARG A 79 -11.87 -4.79 4.24
N ALA A 80 -11.21 -5.18 5.33
CA ALA A 80 -9.90 -4.68 5.78
C ALA A 80 -9.20 -5.76 6.61
N GLY A 81 -7.88 -5.74 6.66
CA GLY A 81 -7.07 -6.70 7.42
C GLY A 81 -5.70 -6.13 7.80
N HIS A 82 -4.92 -6.87 8.59
CA HIS A 82 -3.58 -6.46 9.02
C HIS A 82 -2.52 -7.51 8.62
N GLY A 83 -1.27 -7.07 8.43
CA GLY A 83 -0.15 -7.95 8.07
C GLY A 83 0.40 -8.81 9.22
N GLY A 84 0.01 -8.53 10.46
CA GLY A 84 0.41 -9.29 11.64
C GLY A 84 -0.20 -8.70 12.92
N THR A 85 -0.34 -9.51 13.95
CA THR A 85 -0.90 -9.06 15.24
C THR A 85 0.20 -8.43 16.09
N LEU A 86 0.00 -7.18 16.48
CA LEU A 86 0.76 -6.54 17.56
C LEU A 86 -0.01 -6.68 18.88
N GLU A 87 0.72 -7.08 19.93
CA GLU A 87 0.17 -7.19 21.28
C GLU A 87 -0.31 -5.83 21.81
N PRO A 88 -1.44 -5.77 22.53
CA PRO A 88 -1.85 -4.58 23.26
C PRO A 88 -0.81 -4.19 24.31
N LEU A 89 -0.29 -2.97 24.21
CA LEU A 89 0.55 -2.38 25.24
C LEU A 89 -0.34 -1.53 26.14
N TYR A 90 -0.52 -1.94 27.39
CA TYR A 90 -1.14 -1.10 28.41
C TYR A 90 -0.03 -0.37 29.18
N PRO A 91 -0.14 0.95 29.43
CA PRO A 91 0.80 1.65 30.27
C PRO A 91 0.88 0.96 31.63
N GLN A 92 2.09 0.63 32.07
CA GLN A 92 2.29 0.17 33.44
C GLN A 92 2.00 1.36 34.36
N LEU A 93 0.96 1.23 35.18
CA LEU A 93 0.72 2.19 36.26
C LEU A 93 1.90 2.06 37.23
N GLY A 94 2.75 3.09 37.26
CA GLY A 94 3.79 3.26 38.27
C GLY A 94 3.21 3.73 39.59
#